data_AF-A0A845Z352-F1
#
_entry.id   AF-A0A845Z352-F1
#
_cell.length_a   1.000
_cell.length_b   1.000
_cell.length_c   1.000
_cell.angle_alpha   90.00
_cell.angle_beta   90.00
_cell.angle_gamma   90.00
#
_symmetry.space_group_name_H-M   'P 1'
#
loop_
_entity.id
_entity.type
_entity.pdbx_description
1 polymer ?
#
loop_
_entity_poly.entity_id
_entity_poly.type
_entity_poly.pdbx_seq_one_letter_code
_entity_poly.pdbx_strand_id
1 'polypeptide(L)'
;MEQQQKINSELENKYKSDYCFTGSFWKYPRDIMNFLEPDNLPFEFALYGYNWEKFEKFKKYNRGLLPYTDMPKVYASTKIVVDDANSVTKQWGSTNSRVFDAIISGALVVTNGELGNQESFDGLLPTYNSRESLENLLQEYLTNEELRLTKVAELQKIVEEKHTYKHRAQTVFTALREKMSNSFRIGIKIGVPDWKQAQEWGDYHYALAMKRQFEILGHSVRIDILPEWETPKAFGDDVAIVIRGLSRYQPKSYHINLMWNISHPDKVELAEYEEYDHIFVASYSYAEELQKQVKVPVQTLLQCTDQNLFYPDKEGYEEVGEILFVGNSRKVYRQIVKDAVEAGLKIDVYGTNWEKLLPSGYLKGEYIPNEILRRYYSKCSVLLNDHWDTMREKGFISNRLFDAAACGATIISDKIAGLEKVFGDKISTYNSREDLPTVVENCLQQKSQNVGEKLELAKYIRENHSFEKRVGEILGTIEKLNEEKMLGKFIK
;
A
#
# COMPACT_ATOMS: atom_id res chain seq x y z
N MET A 1 -59.65 24.99 7.45
CA MET A 1 -58.99 24.51 8.69
C MET A 1 -59.50 23.14 9.12
N GLU A 2 -60.81 22.90 9.22
CA GLU A 2 -61.37 21.57 9.55
C GLU A 2 -60.95 20.46 8.57
N GLN A 3 -60.89 20.74 7.27
CA GLN A 3 -60.46 19.77 6.26
C GLN A 3 -58.97 19.40 6.38
N GLN A 4 -58.12 20.36 6.78
CA GLN A 4 -56.68 20.15 7.01
C GLN A 4 -56.42 19.40 8.32
N GLN A 5 -57.23 19.68 9.36
CA GLN A 5 -57.21 18.93 10.62
C GLN A 5 -57.70 17.49 10.43
N LYS A 6 -58.71 17.27 9.59
CA LYS A 6 -59.20 15.92 9.24
C LYS A 6 -58.16 15.10 8.46
N ILE A 7 -57.48 15.73 7.50
CA ILE A 7 -56.40 15.08 6.74
C ILE A 7 -55.18 14.77 7.65
N ASN A 8 -54.84 15.67 8.58
CA ASN A 8 -53.76 15.42 9.55
C ASN A 8 -54.14 14.33 10.57
N SER A 9 -55.39 14.29 11.03
CA SER A 9 -55.90 13.21 11.92
C SER A 9 -56.05 11.86 11.19
N GLU A 10 -56.37 11.86 9.89
CA GLU A 10 -56.39 10.65 9.06
C GLU A 10 -54.98 10.12 8.79
N LEU A 11 -53.99 11.01 8.63
CA LEU A 11 -52.57 10.65 8.52
C LEU A 11 -51.97 10.14 9.84
N GLU A 12 -52.32 10.74 10.99
CA GLU A 12 -51.95 10.23 12.33
C GLU A 12 -52.59 8.87 12.62
N ASN A 13 -53.80 8.60 12.12
CA ASN A 13 -54.46 7.31 12.32
C ASN A 13 -54.02 6.21 11.34
N LYS A 14 -53.35 6.53 10.23
CA LYS A 14 -53.00 5.54 9.19
C LYS A 14 -52.13 4.38 9.73
N TYR A 15 -51.20 4.68 10.62
CA TYR A 15 -50.20 3.70 11.10
C TYR A 15 -50.47 3.19 12.51
N LYS A 16 -51.48 3.74 13.19
CA LYS A 16 -51.78 3.44 14.60
C LYS A 16 -52.15 1.97 14.79
N SER A 17 -51.60 1.36 15.83
CA SER A 17 -51.98 0.04 16.34
C SER A 17 -51.50 -0.12 17.78
N ASP A 18 -52.15 -0.97 18.58
CA ASP A 18 -51.61 -1.31 19.90
C ASP A 18 -50.36 -2.17 19.75
N TYR A 19 -50.38 -3.13 18.82
CA TYR A 19 -49.21 -3.92 18.50
C TYR A 19 -49.17 -4.30 17.02
N CYS A 20 -47.96 -4.56 16.51
CA CYS A 20 -47.79 -4.89 15.10
C CYS A 20 -46.72 -5.96 14.84
N PHE A 21 -46.78 -6.55 13.65
CA PHE A 21 -45.69 -7.35 13.09
C PHE A 21 -45.26 -6.75 11.74
N THR A 22 -43.94 -6.62 11.55
CA THR A 22 -43.34 -6.04 10.35
C THR A 22 -42.34 -7.01 9.73
N GLY A 23 -42.84 -7.83 8.82
CA GLY A 23 -42.02 -8.85 8.18
C GLY A 23 -42.80 -9.53 7.08
N SER A 24 -42.11 -10.07 6.08
CA SER A 24 -42.78 -10.76 4.97
C SER A 24 -42.82 -12.26 5.20
N PHE A 25 -43.90 -12.88 4.71
CA PHE A 25 -43.95 -14.31 4.47
C PHE A 25 -43.45 -14.60 3.05
N TRP A 26 -42.65 -15.65 2.88
CA TRP A 26 -42.20 -16.08 1.55
C TRP A 26 -42.55 -17.53 1.31
N LYS A 27 -41.92 -18.46 2.04
CA LYS A 27 -42.16 -19.91 1.92
C LYS A 27 -41.96 -20.68 3.23
N TYR A 28 -41.13 -20.17 4.13
CA TYR A 28 -40.82 -20.85 5.39
C TYR A 28 -41.82 -20.47 6.48
N PRO A 29 -42.25 -21.43 7.32
CA PRO A 29 -43.08 -21.15 8.48
C PRO A 29 -42.43 -20.12 9.41
N ARG A 30 -43.27 -19.26 9.98
CA ARG A 30 -42.91 -18.29 11.01
C ARG A 30 -43.59 -18.66 12.32
N ASP A 31 -42.93 -18.43 13.44
CA ASP A 31 -43.43 -18.79 14.77
C ASP A 31 -44.73 -18.02 15.09
N ILE A 32 -44.86 -16.78 14.61
CA ILE A 32 -46.11 -16.01 14.77
C ILE A 32 -47.32 -16.69 14.14
N MET A 33 -47.15 -17.57 13.15
CA MET A 33 -48.28 -18.31 12.57
C MET A 33 -48.94 -19.23 13.61
N ASN A 34 -48.14 -19.78 14.52
CA ASN A 34 -48.58 -20.69 15.57
C ASN A 34 -48.90 -19.95 16.88
N PHE A 35 -48.10 -18.95 17.23
CA PHE A 35 -48.11 -18.32 18.55
C PHE A 35 -48.98 -17.06 18.62
N LEU A 36 -49.18 -16.34 17.53
CA LEU A 36 -49.96 -15.09 17.57
C LEU A 36 -51.41 -15.34 17.17
N GLU A 37 -52.37 -15.16 18.07
CA GLU A 37 -53.82 -15.22 17.82
C GLU A 37 -54.47 -13.86 18.14
N PRO A 38 -54.52 -12.91 17.19
CA PRO A 38 -55.02 -11.58 17.49
C PRO A 38 -56.50 -11.52 17.92
N ASP A 39 -57.31 -12.50 17.51
CA ASP A 39 -58.72 -12.60 17.90
C ASP A 39 -58.95 -12.90 19.37
N ASN A 40 -57.93 -13.42 20.07
CA ASN A 40 -57.99 -13.71 21.49
C ASN A 40 -57.70 -12.48 22.36
N LEU A 41 -57.30 -11.36 21.75
CA LEU A 41 -56.80 -10.18 22.46
C LEU A 41 -57.68 -8.95 22.19
N PRO A 42 -57.99 -8.13 23.21
CA PRO A 42 -58.82 -6.93 23.05
C PRO A 42 -58.03 -5.72 22.53
N PHE A 43 -57.00 -5.94 21.69
CA PHE A 43 -56.04 -4.92 21.25
C PHE A 43 -55.98 -4.83 19.73
N GLU A 44 -55.71 -3.63 19.20
CA GLU A 44 -55.63 -3.44 17.75
C GLU A 44 -54.30 -3.97 17.18
N PHE A 45 -54.39 -5.02 16.35
CA PHE A 45 -53.24 -5.61 15.65
C PHE A 45 -53.10 -5.08 14.22
N ALA A 46 -51.86 -4.72 13.84
CA ALA A 46 -51.50 -4.42 12.46
C ALA A 46 -50.42 -5.36 11.91
N LEU A 47 -50.61 -5.83 10.68
CA LEU A 47 -49.66 -6.72 10.01
C LEU A 47 -49.14 -6.08 8.72
N TYR A 48 -47.82 -5.92 8.61
CA TYR A 48 -47.17 -5.34 7.44
C TYR A 48 -46.18 -6.33 6.81
N GLY A 49 -46.24 -6.46 5.49
CA GLY A 49 -45.33 -7.30 4.69
C GLY A 49 -46.00 -8.02 3.54
N TYR A 50 -45.21 -8.79 2.78
CA TYR A 50 -45.72 -9.57 1.64
C TYR A 50 -46.38 -10.89 2.06
N ASN A 51 -47.37 -11.31 1.28
CA ASN A 51 -47.99 -12.64 1.27
C ASN A 51 -48.83 -13.04 2.48
N TRP A 52 -49.13 -12.11 3.39
CA TRP A 52 -49.96 -12.41 4.56
C TRP A 52 -51.45 -12.51 4.23
N GLU A 53 -51.90 -11.89 3.14
CA GLU A 53 -53.28 -11.98 2.62
C GLU A 53 -53.71 -13.42 2.25
N LYS A 54 -52.73 -14.32 2.10
CA LYS A 54 -52.94 -15.73 1.77
C LYS A 54 -53.39 -16.56 2.97
N PHE A 55 -53.26 -16.04 4.19
CA PHE A 55 -53.62 -16.73 5.42
C PHE A 55 -54.90 -16.11 5.99
N GLU A 56 -55.99 -16.86 6.01
CA GLU A 56 -57.31 -16.36 6.42
C GLU A 56 -57.27 -15.72 7.83
N LYS A 57 -56.51 -16.33 8.74
CA LYS A 57 -56.23 -15.84 10.10
C LYS A 57 -55.68 -14.41 10.15
N PHE A 58 -54.87 -14.03 9.17
CA PHE A 58 -54.17 -12.74 9.15
C PHE A 58 -54.75 -11.72 8.17
N LYS A 59 -55.61 -12.17 7.27
CA LYS A 59 -56.15 -11.40 6.15
C LYS A 59 -56.80 -10.09 6.58
N LYS A 60 -57.57 -10.08 7.67
CA LYS A 60 -58.22 -8.87 8.19
C LYS A 60 -57.27 -7.85 8.86
N TYR A 61 -56.07 -8.28 9.26
CA TYR A 61 -55.07 -7.41 9.90
C TYR A 61 -53.99 -6.93 8.93
N ASN A 62 -53.94 -7.52 7.73
CA ASN A 62 -52.93 -7.21 6.72
C ASN A 62 -53.13 -5.79 6.18
N ARG A 63 -52.17 -4.91 6.48
CA ARG A 63 -52.04 -3.56 5.94
C ARG A 63 -51.06 -3.47 4.76
N GLY A 64 -50.55 -4.61 4.30
CA GLY A 64 -49.72 -4.74 3.11
C GLY A 64 -48.27 -4.28 3.30
N LEU A 65 -47.58 -4.05 2.18
CA LEU A 65 -46.20 -3.58 2.17
C LEU A 65 -46.14 -2.05 2.35
N LEU A 66 -45.14 -1.59 3.11
CA LEU A 66 -44.75 -0.19 3.17
C LEU A 66 -43.30 0.02 2.69
N PRO A 67 -42.98 1.18 2.11
CA PRO A 67 -41.60 1.59 1.88
C PRO A 67 -40.81 1.60 3.19
N TYR A 68 -39.52 1.23 3.14
CA TYR A 68 -38.66 1.23 4.32
C TYR A 68 -38.63 2.61 5.02
N THR A 69 -38.72 3.70 4.25
CA THR A 69 -38.74 5.08 4.78
C THR A 69 -39.98 5.42 5.60
N ASP A 70 -41.05 4.63 5.53
CA ASP A 70 -42.25 4.81 6.36
C ASP A 70 -42.21 3.96 7.65
N MET A 71 -41.28 3.02 7.79
CA MET A 71 -41.18 2.16 8.97
C MET A 71 -40.99 2.92 10.29
N PRO A 72 -40.20 4.02 10.37
CA PRO A 72 -40.11 4.81 11.59
C PRO A 72 -41.47 5.34 12.05
N LYS A 73 -42.36 5.71 11.12
CA LYS A 73 -43.72 6.18 11.46
C LYS A 73 -44.59 5.06 12.00
N VAL A 74 -44.47 3.85 11.44
CA VAL A 74 -45.17 2.64 11.93
C VAL A 74 -44.76 2.33 13.36
N TYR A 75 -43.45 2.29 13.62
CA TYR A 75 -42.94 2.01 14.95
C TYR A 75 -43.29 3.10 15.96
N ALA A 76 -43.16 4.37 15.60
CA ALA A 76 -43.55 5.50 16.47
C ALA A 76 -45.06 5.55 16.77
N SER A 77 -45.89 4.94 15.92
CA SER A 77 -47.35 4.89 16.09
C SER A 77 -47.85 3.60 16.75
N THR A 78 -46.95 2.72 17.20
CA THR A 78 -47.28 1.41 17.76
C THR A 78 -46.68 1.22 19.15
N LYS A 79 -47.42 0.61 20.09
CA LYS A 79 -46.90 0.40 21.45
C LYS A 79 -45.94 -0.78 21.55
N ILE A 80 -46.26 -1.89 20.88
CA ILE A 80 -45.45 -3.13 20.86
C ILE A 80 -45.21 -3.62 19.43
N VAL A 81 -43.96 -3.95 19.10
CA VAL A 81 -43.61 -4.69 17.88
C VAL A 81 -43.29 -6.13 18.25
N VAL A 82 -44.06 -7.07 17.70
CA VAL A 82 -43.75 -8.50 17.80
C VAL A 82 -42.65 -8.78 16.78
N ASP A 83 -41.50 -9.25 17.25
CA ASP A 83 -40.40 -9.72 16.41
C ASP A 83 -40.45 -11.25 16.27
N ASP A 84 -40.40 -11.69 15.02
CA ASP A 84 -40.24 -13.09 14.63
C ASP A 84 -38.83 -13.23 14.03
N ALA A 85 -37.88 -13.57 14.90
CA ALA A 85 -36.56 -14.04 14.53
C ALA A 85 -36.74 -15.27 13.64
N ASN A 86 -36.25 -15.14 12.41
CA ASN A 86 -36.46 -16.13 11.37
C ASN A 86 -35.84 -17.47 11.77
N SER A 87 -36.55 -18.58 11.58
CA SER A 87 -36.10 -19.92 11.95
C SER A 87 -34.72 -20.30 11.39
N VAL A 88 -34.32 -19.74 10.24
CA VAL A 88 -33.00 -19.98 9.62
C VAL A 88 -31.86 -19.27 10.36
N THR A 89 -32.14 -18.12 10.99
CA THR A 89 -31.11 -17.24 11.59
C THR A 89 -31.20 -17.17 13.12
N LYS A 90 -32.33 -17.58 13.70
CA LYS A 90 -32.61 -17.55 15.16
C LYS A 90 -31.58 -18.32 15.97
N GLN A 91 -31.17 -19.51 15.52
CA GLN A 91 -30.15 -20.32 16.19
C GLN A 91 -28.73 -19.73 16.14
N TRP A 92 -28.50 -18.70 15.32
CA TRP A 92 -27.21 -18.03 15.13
C TRP A 92 -27.15 -16.67 15.83
N GLY A 93 -28.09 -16.36 16.73
CA GLY A 93 -28.11 -15.09 17.46
C GLY A 93 -28.43 -13.86 16.58
N SER A 94 -28.91 -14.07 15.35
CA SER A 94 -29.11 -12.97 14.42
C SER A 94 -30.33 -12.11 14.79
N THR A 95 -30.06 -10.90 15.26
CA THR A 95 -31.07 -9.88 15.57
C THR A 95 -31.39 -9.06 14.31
N ASN A 96 -32.66 -9.01 13.93
CA ASN A 96 -33.11 -8.27 12.75
C ASN A 96 -33.05 -6.74 12.98
N SER A 97 -32.82 -5.94 11.93
CA SER A 97 -32.81 -4.48 12.03
C SER A 97 -34.11 -3.91 12.63
N ARG A 98 -35.25 -4.55 12.39
CA ARG A 98 -36.55 -4.15 12.96
C ARG A 98 -36.53 -4.02 14.48
N VAL A 99 -35.75 -4.85 15.16
CA VAL A 99 -35.65 -4.84 16.63
C VAL A 99 -35.07 -3.50 17.08
N PHE A 100 -33.92 -3.13 16.51
CA PHE A 100 -33.25 -1.87 16.80
C PHE A 100 -34.09 -0.66 16.35
N ASP A 101 -34.63 -0.71 15.13
CA ASP A 101 -35.41 0.37 14.53
C ASP A 101 -36.72 0.64 15.32
N ALA A 102 -37.38 -0.42 15.82
CA ALA A 102 -38.60 -0.30 16.62
C ALA A 102 -38.32 0.27 18.01
N ILE A 103 -37.29 -0.24 18.70
CA ILE A 103 -36.88 0.24 20.02
C ILE A 103 -36.53 1.73 19.96
N ILE A 104 -35.67 2.13 19.02
CA ILE A 104 -35.26 3.53 18.91
C ILE A 104 -36.42 4.46 18.53
N SER A 105 -37.43 3.94 17.83
CA SER A 105 -38.66 4.69 17.50
C SER A 105 -39.68 4.73 18.65
N GLY A 106 -39.40 4.11 19.81
CA GLY A 106 -40.23 4.17 21.01
C GLY A 106 -41.21 3.01 21.21
N ALA A 107 -41.14 1.97 20.39
CA ALA A 107 -41.95 0.76 20.56
C ALA A 107 -41.21 -0.29 21.39
N LEU A 108 -41.92 -1.00 22.27
CA LEU A 108 -41.35 -2.17 22.94
C LEU A 108 -41.29 -3.33 21.96
N VAL A 109 -40.16 -4.02 21.87
CA VAL A 109 -40.05 -5.24 21.06
C VAL A 109 -40.21 -6.47 21.95
N VAL A 110 -41.08 -7.37 21.54
CA VAL A 110 -41.25 -8.71 22.13
C VAL A 110 -40.76 -9.72 21.10
N THR A 111 -39.75 -10.54 21.42
CA THR A 111 -39.05 -11.39 20.44
C THR A 111 -39.10 -12.88 20.78
N ASN A 112 -39.04 -13.75 19.78
CA ASN A 112 -38.78 -15.19 19.96
C ASN A 112 -37.28 -15.54 19.86
N GLY A 113 -36.39 -14.56 19.67
CA GLY A 113 -34.95 -14.74 19.44
C GLY A 113 -34.10 -14.63 20.70
N GLU A 114 -34.15 -15.64 21.57
CA GLU A 114 -33.45 -15.65 22.87
C GLU A 114 -31.94 -15.41 22.78
N LEU A 115 -31.23 -16.10 21.87
CA LEU A 115 -29.78 -15.94 21.73
C LEU A 115 -29.40 -14.52 21.25
N GLY A 116 -30.13 -13.97 20.28
CA GLY A 116 -29.89 -12.61 19.79
C GLY A 116 -30.20 -11.55 20.85
N ASN A 117 -31.23 -11.77 21.67
CA ASN A 117 -31.51 -10.96 22.85
C ASN A 117 -30.35 -11.00 23.86
N GLN A 118 -29.84 -12.19 24.17
CA GLN A 118 -28.73 -12.35 25.10
C GLN A 118 -27.46 -11.61 24.62
N GLU A 119 -27.13 -11.71 23.33
CA GLU A 119 -25.92 -11.11 22.77
C GLU A 119 -26.03 -9.60 22.54
N SER A 120 -27.21 -9.12 22.13
CA SER A 120 -27.40 -7.72 21.70
C SER A 120 -27.90 -6.81 22.82
N PHE A 121 -28.65 -7.35 23.78
CA PHE A 121 -29.39 -6.61 24.80
C PHE A 121 -29.24 -7.19 26.20
N ASP A 122 -28.26 -8.07 26.43
CA ASP A 122 -27.98 -8.67 27.74
C ASP A 122 -29.21 -9.40 28.35
N GLY A 123 -30.09 -9.93 27.49
CA GLY A 123 -31.30 -10.66 27.90
C GLY A 123 -32.49 -9.77 28.30
N LEU A 124 -32.39 -8.45 28.13
CA LEU A 124 -33.40 -7.50 28.62
C LEU A 124 -34.70 -7.44 27.79
N LEU A 125 -34.72 -7.96 26.56
CA LEU A 125 -35.96 -8.00 25.77
C LEU A 125 -36.94 -9.05 26.31
N PRO A 126 -38.23 -8.71 26.43
CA PRO A 126 -39.27 -9.72 26.70
C PRO A 126 -39.27 -10.80 25.61
N THR A 127 -39.11 -12.05 26.01
CA THR A 127 -38.95 -13.18 25.10
C THR A 127 -40.11 -14.16 25.21
N TYR A 128 -40.65 -14.61 24.07
CA TYR A 128 -41.74 -15.59 24.00
C TYR A 128 -41.31 -16.87 23.29
N ASN A 129 -41.88 -18.00 23.71
CA ASN A 129 -41.62 -19.32 23.12
C ASN A 129 -42.89 -20.14 22.87
N SER A 130 -44.05 -19.58 23.21
CA SER A 130 -45.37 -20.19 23.08
C SER A 130 -46.44 -19.12 22.89
N ARG A 131 -47.64 -19.54 22.49
CA ARG A 131 -48.82 -18.67 22.41
C ARG A 131 -49.11 -18.01 23.75
N GLU A 132 -49.19 -18.81 24.81
CA GLU A 132 -49.51 -18.34 26.16
C GLU A 132 -48.49 -17.29 26.63
N SER A 133 -47.18 -17.54 26.44
CA SER A 133 -46.15 -16.57 26.80
C SER A 133 -46.27 -15.26 26.00
N LEU A 134 -46.59 -15.32 24.71
CA LEU A 134 -46.77 -14.13 23.89
C LEU A 134 -48.01 -13.34 24.30
N GLU A 135 -49.15 -14.01 24.52
CA GLU A 135 -50.39 -13.40 24.97
C GLU A 135 -50.22 -12.74 26.36
N ASN A 136 -49.53 -13.39 27.30
CA ASN A 136 -49.24 -12.84 28.62
C ASN A 136 -48.38 -11.57 28.53
N LEU A 137 -47.31 -11.59 27.72
CA LEU A 137 -46.46 -10.42 27.51
C LEU A 137 -47.23 -9.26 26.86
N LEU A 138 -48.07 -9.54 25.86
CA LEU A 138 -48.89 -8.51 25.23
C LEU A 138 -49.89 -7.91 26.24
N GLN A 139 -50.55 -8.72 27.06
CA GLN A 139 -51.46 -8.23 28.10
C GLN A 139 -50.73 -7.38 29.14
N GLU A 140 -49.61 -7.86 29.67
CA GLU A 140 -48.82 -7.17 30.70
C GLU A 140 -48.41 -5.77 30.22
N TYR A 141 -47.75 -5.69 29.06
CA TYR A 141 -47.17 -4.44 28.58
C TYR A 141 -48.18 -3.51 27.90
N LEU A 142 -49.32 -4.00 27.38
CA LEU A 142 -50.38 -3.13 26.82
C LEU A 142 -51.33 -2.59 27.89
N THR A 143 -51.41 -3.24 29.05
CA THR A 143 -52.22 -2.74 30.19
C THR A 143 -51.42 -1.94 31.21
N ASN A 144 -50.08 -2.06 31.21
CA ASN A 144 -49.19 -1.30 32.10
C ASN A 144 -48.22 -0.41 31.30
N GLU A 145 -48.64 0.83 31.05
CA GLU A 145 -47.86 1.79 30.25
C GLU A 145 -46.57 2.24 30.94
N GLU A 146 -46.56 2.41 32.26
CA GLU A 146 -45.36 2.79 33.02
C GLU A 146 -44.27 1.73 32.90
N LEU A 147 -44.63 0.46 33.06
CA LEU A 147 -43.72 -0.67 32.90
C LEU A 147 -43.17 -0.75 31.47
N ARG A 148 -44.03 -0.59 30.47
CA ARG A 148 -43.63 -0.60 29.05
C ARG A 148 -42.65 0.53 28.73
N LEU A 149 -42.96 1.76 29.12
CA LEU A 149 -42.11 2.92 28.85
C LEU A 149 -40.76 2.82 29.57
N THR A 150 -40.75 2.31 30.81
CA THR A 150 -39.51 2.05 31.56
C THR A 150 -38.63 1.05 30.81
N LYS A 151 -39.20 -0.05 30.33
CA LYS A 151 -38.47 -1.06 29.57
C LYS A 151 -37.96 -0.54 28.22
N VAL A 152 -38.76 0.25 27.51
CA VAL A 152 -38.35 0.89 26.25
C VAL A 152 -37.18 1.83 26.47
N ALA A 153 -37.22 2.69 27.50
CA ALA A 153 -36.14 3.63 27.79
C ALA A 153 -34.81 2.92 28.10
N GLU A 154 -34.85 1.82 28.85
CA GLU A 154 -33.68 0.97 29.11
C GLU A 154 -33.08 0.41 27.82
N LEU A 155 -33.92 -0.12 26.93
CA LEU A 155 -33.48 -0.68 25.65
C LEU A 155 -32.97 0.39 24.68
N GLN A 156 -33.60 1.56 24.63
CA GLN A 156 -33.19 2.69 23.79
C GLN A 156 -31.77 3.13 24.10
N LYS A 157 -31.41 3.22 25.38
CA LYS A 157 -30.06 3.55 25.83
C LYS A 157 -29.02 2.58 25.23
N ILE A 158 -29.31 1.28 25.24
CA ILE A 158 -28.42 0.26 24.64
C ILE A 158 -28.27 0.47 23.13
N VAL A 159 -29.38 0.77 22.42
CA VAL A 159 -29.33 1.02 20.97
C VAL A 159 -28.49 2.25 20.64
N GLU A 160 -28.69 3.35 21.37
CA GLU A 160 -27.94 4.60 21.19
C GLU A 160 -26.44 4.43 21.46
N GLU A 161 -26.09 3.73 22.54
CA GLU A 161 -24.70 3.53 22.97
C GLU A 161 -23.95 2.51 22.12
N LYS A 162 -24.61 1.50 21.54
CA LYS A 162 -23.93 0.36 20.92
C LYS A 162 -24.33 0.05 19.48
N HIS A 163 -25.58 0.30 19.08
CA HIS A 163 -26.17 -0.33 17.88
C HIS A 163 -26.61 0.65 16.79
N THR A 164 -26.02 1.84 16.74
CA THR A 164 -26.24 2.81 15.65
C THR A 164 -25.39 2.50 14.42
N TYR A 165 -25.77 3.08 13.26
CA TYR A 165 -24.93 2.99 12.05
C TYR A 165 -23.56 3.66 12.21
N LYS A 166 -23.42 4.66 13.09
CA LYS A 166 -22.13 5.27 13.42
C LYS A 166 -21.18 4.24 14.03
N HIS A 167 -21.66 3.45 15.00
CA HIS A 167 -20.86 2.38 15.61
C HIS A 167 -20.48 1.31 14.59
N ARG A 168 -21.44 0.84 13.78
CA ARG A 168 -21.16 -0.14 12.71
C ARG A 168 -20.12 0.37 11.70
N ALA A 169 -20.24 1.62 11.27
CA ALA A 169 -19.28 2.24 10.36
C ALA A 169 -17.89 2.31 10.98
N GLN A 170 -17.79 2.68 12.27
CA GLN A 170 -16.53 2.72 12.99
C GLN A 170 -15.89 1.33 13.10
N THR A 171 -16.66 0.29 13.43
CA THR A 171 -16.16 -1.09 13.51
C THR A 171 -15.57 -1.54 12.17
N VAL A 172 -16.30 -1.34 11.08
CA VAL A 172 -15.83 -1.69 9.73
C VAL A 172 -14.58 -0.89 9.36
N PHE A 173 -14.58 0.41 9.64
CA PHE A 173 -13.44 1.28 9.35
C PHE A 173 -12.18 0.85 10.12
N THR A 174 -12.28 0.58 11.42
CA THR A 174 -11.16 0.12 12.24
C THR A 174 -10.60 -1.21 11.72
N ALA A 175 -11.47 -2.19 11.44
CA ALA A 175 -11.05 -3.50 10.93
C ALA A 175 -10.37 -3.41 9.55
N LEU A 176 -10.87 -2.55 8.67
CA LEU A 176 -10.24 -2.29 7.37
C LEU A 176 -8.89 -1.59 7.55
N ARG A 177 -8.83 -0.57 8.43
CA ARG A 177 -7.61 0.18 8.71
C ARG A 177 -6.50 -0.72 9.22
N GLU A 178 -6.77 -1.58 10.20
CA GLU A 178 -5.78 -2.50 10.77
C GLU A 178 -5.19 -3.46 9.73
N LYS A 179 -5.99 -3.87 8.74
CA LYS A 179 -5.50 -4.73 7.65
C LYS A 179 -4.82 -3.97 6.52
N MET A 180 -5.29 -2.77 6.19
CA MET A 180 -4.78 -1.99 5.07
C MET A 180 -3.61 -1.08 5.45
N SER A 181 -3.36 -0.81 6.73
CA SER A 181 -2.26 0.06 7.18
C SER A 181 -0.87 -0.51 6.92
N ASN A 182 -0.76 -1.81 6.62
CA ASN A 182 0.52 -2.51 6.56
C ASN A 182 0.99 -2.77 5.11
N SER A 183 0.27 -2.29 4.11
CA SER A 183 0.65 -2.46 2.71
C SER A 183 0.40 -1.19 1.91
N PHE A 184 1.46 -0.70 1.26
CA PHE A 184 1.39 0.43 0.34
C PHE A 184 1.28 -0.02 -1.11
N ARG A 185 0.54 0.75 -1.90
CA ARG A 185 0.60 0.74 -3.36
C ARG A 185 1.67 1.73 -3.81
N ILE A 186 2.76 1.22 -4.37
CA ILE A 186 3.97 1.99 -4.67
C ILE A 186 4.19 2.07 -6.17
N GLY A 187 4.28 3.28 -6.72
CA GLY A 187 4.73 3.54 -8.08
C GLY A 187 6.20 3.97 -8.12
N ILE A 188 7.08 3.14 -8.71
CA ILE A 188 8.49 3.47 -8.94
C ILE A 188 8.62 4.12 -10.33
N LYS A 189 9.04 5.39 -10.35
CA LYS A 189 9.17 6.21 -11.57
C LYS A 189 10.62 6.16 -12.06
N ILE A 190 10.83 5.69 -13.28
CA ILE A 190 12.17 5.57 -13.92
C ILE A 190 12.27 6.32 -15.25
N GLY A 191 13.50 6.73 -15.61
CA GLY A 191 13.80 7.54 -16.80
C GLY A 191 13.75 6.81 -18.15
N VAL A 192 13.24 5.58 -18.19
CA VAL A 192 13.19 4.76 -19.41
C VAL A 192 12.14 5.33 -20.38
N PRO A 193 12.47 5.55 -21.67
CA PRO A 193 11.53 6.15 -22.63
C PRO A 193 10.59 5.14 -23.29
N ASP A 194 11.01 3.88 -23.46
CA ASP A 194 10.26 2.83 -24.15
C ASP A 194 10.61 1.45 -23.55
N TRP A 195 9.59 0.62 -23.31
CA TRP A 195 9.75 -0.76 -22.85
C TRP A 195 10.66 -1.62 -23.72
N LYS A 196 10.72 -1.37 -25.04
CA LYS A 196 11.61 -2.09 -25.97
C LYS A 196 13.08 -1.95 -25.63
N GLN A 197 13.45 -0.84 -24.98
CA GLN A 197 14.83 -0.54 -24.61
C GLN A 197 15.07 -0.72 -23.10
N ALA A 198 14.06 -1.06 -22.30
CA ALA A 198 14.17 -1.10 -20.84
C ALA A 198 15.35 -1.96 -20.34
N GLN A 199 15.63 -3.07 -21.02
CA GLN A 199 16.73 -3.99 -20.69
C GLN A 199 18.13 -3.38 -20.84
N GLU A 200 18.26 -2.29 -21.59
CA GLU A 200 19.51 -1.54 -21.81
C GLU A 200 19.73 -0.44 -20.75
N TRP A 201 18.73 -0.18 -19.91
CA TRP A 201 18.75 0.89 -18.92
C TRP A 201 19.00 0.35 -17.51
N GLY A 202 20.05 0.87 -16.86
CA GLY A 202 20.34 0.57 -15.45
C GLY A 202 19.14 0.87 -14.54
N ASP A 203 18.43 1.98 -14.78
CA ASP A 203 17.26 2.40 -14.01
C ASP A 203 16.18 1.31 -13.94
N TYR A 204 15.96 0.55 -15.02
CA TYR A 204 14.97 -0.53 -15.05
C TYR A 204 15.38 -1.70 -14.14
N HIS A 205 16.62 -2.17 -14.25
CA HIS A 205 17.15 -3.23 -13.40
C HIS A 205 17.16 -2.81 -11.93
N TYR A 206 17.49 -1.55 -11.68
CA TYR A 206 17.46 -0.94 -10.35
C TYR A 206 16.04 -0.95 -9.76
N ALA A 207 15.05 -0.49 -10.51
CA ALA A 207 13.65 -0.51 -10.10
C ALA A 207 13.09 -1.93 -9.94
N LEU A 208 13.52 -2.88 -10.78
CA LEU A 208 13.12 -4.28 -10.69
C LEU A 208 13.62 -4.93 -9.40
N ALA A 209 14.88 -4.68 -9.02
CA ALA A 209 15.44 -5.17 -7.77
C ALA A 209 14.74 -4.54 -6.54
N MET A 210 14.45 -3.23 -6.57
CA MET A 210 13.64 -2.57 -5.53
C MET A 210 12.24 -3.17 -5.43
N LYS A 211 11.55 -3.33 -6.57
CA LYS A 211 10.20 -3.90 -6.66
C LYS A 211 10.14 -5.26 -5.97
N ARG A 212 11.09 -6.16 -6.27
CA ARG A 212 11.17 -7.48 -5.64
C ARG A 212 11.23 -7.39 -4.11
N GLN A 213 12.04 -6.48 -3.56
CA GLN A 213 12.20 -6.35 -2.11
C GLN A 213 10.95 -5.77 -1.43
N PHE A 214 10.30 -4.76 -2.02
CA PHE A 214 9.03 -4.26 -1.50
C PHE A 214 7.91 -5.32 -1.57
N GLU A 215 7.87 -6.13 -2.63
CA GLU A 215 6.87 -7.21 -2.77
C GLU A 215 7.07 -8.34 -1.75
N ILE A 216 8.33 -8.68 -1.42
CA ILE A 216 8.65 -9.61 -0.32
C ILE A 216 8.09 -9.12 1.01
N LEU A 217 8.10 -7.80 1.24
CA LEU A 217 7.52 -7.16 2.43
C LEU A 217 5.99 -6.97 2.36
N GLY A 218 5.33 -7.48 1.31
CA GLY A 218 3.87 -7.49 1.19
C GLY A 218 3.27 -6.23 0.56
N HIS A 219 4.07 -5.39 -0.09
CA HIS A 219 3.60 -4.19 -0.79
C HIS A 219 3.22 -4.48 -2.25
N SER A 220 2.29 -3.69 -2.79
CA SER A 220 1.91 -3.75 -4.20
C SER A 220 2.71 -2.73 -4.99
N VAL A 221 3.55 -3.17 -5.93
CA VAL A 221 4.50 -2.27 -6.60
C VAL A 221 4.32 -2.27 -8.11
N ARG A 222 4.41 -1.10 -8.73
CA ARG A 222 4.42 -0.91 -10.19
C ARG A 222 5.66 -0.11 -10.59
N ILE A 223 6.27 -0.48 -11.71
CA ILE A 223 7.34 0.31 -12.34
C ILE A 223 6.69 1.08 -13.47
N ASP A 224 6.86 2.40 -13.47
CA ASP A 224 6.36 3.29 -14.50
C ASP A 224 7.53 3.91 -15.27
N ILE A 225 7.57 3.65 -16.58
CA ILE A 225 8.47 4.32 -17.52
C ILE A 225 7.94 5.71 -17.88
N LEU A 226 8.71 6.55 -18.57
CA LEU A 226 8.36 7.96 -18.81
C LEU A 226 6.94 8.18 -19.36
N PRO A 227 6.46 7.44 -20.39
CA PRO A 227 5.08 7.60 -20.89
C PRO A 227 3.99 7.20 -19.88
N GLU A 228 4.34 6.49 -18.82
CA GLU A 228 3.40 5.90 -17.85
C GLU A 228 3.32 6.66 -16.53
N TRP A 229 4.17 7.69 -16.36
CA TRP A 229 4.22 8.50 -15.13
C TRP A 229 2.88 9.16 -14.79
N GLU A 230 2.08 9.50 -15.80
CA GLU A 230 0.81 10.23 -15.70
C GLU A 230 -0.40 9.37 -16.09
N THR A 231 -0.44 8.11 -15.67
CA THR A 231 -1.57 7.22 -15.97
C THR A 231 -2.65 7.24 -14.89
N PRO A 232 -3.93 7.03 -15.22
CA PRO A 232 -5.00 6.91 -14.22
C PRO A 232 -4.76 5.78 -13.19
N LYS A 233 -3.97 4.77 -13.56
CA LYS A 233 -3.56 3.69 -12.64
C LYS A 233 -2.74 4.22 -11.46
N ALA A 234 -1.98 5.29 -11.66
CA ALA A 234 -1.17 5.92 -10.63
C ALA A 234 -1.98 6.71 -9.61
N PHE A 235 -3.26 7.04 -9.87
CA PHE A 235 -4.08 7.83 -8.94
C PHE A 235 -4.39 7.12 -7.62
N GLY A 236 -4.35 5.78 -7.64
CA GLY A 236 -4.56 4.95 -6.45
C GLY A 236 -3.28 4.47 -5.80
N ASP A 237 -2.12 5.04 -6.15
CA ASP A 237 -0.87 4.74 -5.45
C ASP A 237 -0.83 5.53 -4.13
N ASP A 238 -0.32 4.94 -3.07
CA ASP A 238 -0.08 5.63 -1.80
C ASP A 238 1.27 6.38 -1.84
N VAL A 239 2.25 5.81 -2.55
CA VAL A 239 3.64 6.28 -2.61
C VAL A 239 4.13 6.37 -4.05
N ALA A 240 4.79 7.46 -4.41
CA ALA A 240 5.57 7.60 -5.63
C ALA A 240 7.06 7.72 -5.27
N ILE A 241 7.87 6.77 -5.75
CA ILE A 241 9.33 6.77 -5.58
C ILE A 241 9.97 7.10 -6.93
N VAL A 242 10.69 8.21 -7.02
CA VAL A 242 11.36 8.61 -8.26
C VAL A 242 12.84 8.24 -8.17
N ILE A 243 13.28 7.29 -9.00
CA ILE A 243 14.71 7.06 -9.21
C ILE A 243 15.18 8.17 -10.16
N ARG A 244 15.70 9.25 -9.58
CA ARG A 244 16.00 10.47 -10.30
C ARG A 244 17.36 10.34 -10.98
N GLY A 245 17.30 10.30 -12.30
CA GLY A 245 18.44 10.39 -13.22
C GLY A 245 18.30 11.61 -14.13
N LEU A 246 18.01 11.39 -15.41
CA LEU A 246 17.94 12.47 -16.40
C LEU A 246 16.62 13.24 -16.42
N SER A 247 15.50 12.59 -16.09
CA SER A 247 14.15 13.12 -16.31
C SER A 247 13.46 13.56 -15.01
N ARG A 248 12.78 14.70 -15.06
CA ARG A 248 12.01 15.28 -13.95
C ARG A 248 10.60 14.72 -13.88
N TYR A 249 10.20 14.17 -12.74
CA TYR A 249 8.81 13.80 -12.44
C TYR A 249 8.09 14.99 -11.76
N GLN A 250 6.76 15.05 -11.88
CA GLN A 250 5.95 16.03 -11.18
C GLN A 250 5.20 15.35 -10.02
N PRO A 251 5.64 15.54 -8.76
CA PRO A 251 4.97 15.02 -7.57
C PRO A 251 3.48 15.32 -7.52
N LYS A 252 2.69 14.37 -6.99
CA LYS A 252 1.24 14.53 -6.81
C LYS A 252 0.93 14.70 -5.34
N SER A 253 0.16 15.74 -5.00
CA SER A 253 -0.09 16.12 -3.61
C SER A 253 -0.82 15.06 -2.77
N TYR A 254 -1.49 14.11 -3.42
CA TYR A 254 -2.21 13.02 -2.76
C TYR A 254 -1.35 11.76 -2.54
N HIS A 255 -0.11 11.72 -3.02
CA HIS A 255 0.87 10.67 -2.71
C HIS A 255 1.80 11.08 -1.58
N ILE A 256 2.50 10.10 -0.99
CA ILE A 256 3.83 10.31 -0.41
C ILE A 256 4.85 10.30 -1.56
N ASN A 257 5.55 11.40 -1.78
CA ASN A 257 6.48 11.58 -2.89
C ASN A 257 7.92 11.53 -2.38
N LEU A 258 8.68 10.53 -2.82
CA LEU A 258 10.07 10.34 -2.46
C LEU A 258 10.95 10.49 -3.70
N MET A 259 12.03 11.26 -3.61
CA MET A 259 13.06 11.29 -4.64
C MET A 259 14.27 10.50 -4.17
N TRP A 260 14.82 9.65 -5.02
CA TRP A 260 16.17 9.13 -4.87
C TRP A 260 17.05 9.66 -6.00
N ASN A 261 17.82 10.70 -5.69
CA ASN A 261 18.78 11.27 -6.62
C ASN A 261 20.04 10.39 -6.70
N ILE A 262 20.14 9.61 -7.78
CA ILE A 262 21.23 8.65 -7.99
C ILE A 262 22.31 9.14 -8.95
N SER A 263 22.01 10.16 -9.76
CA SER A 263 22.94 10.67 -10.78
C SER A 263 22.53 12.06 -11.30
N HIS A 264 23.44 12.70 -12.03
CA HIS A 264 23.19 14.00 -12.68
C HIS A 264 22.60 15.09 -11.76
N PRO A 265 23.23 15.37 -10.61
CA PRO A 265 22.81 16.46 -9.72
C PRO A 265 22.85 17.86 -10.37
N ASP A 266 23.47 18.01 -11.53
CA ASP A 266 23.43 19.22 -12.36
C ASP A 266 22.11 19.42 -13.10
N LYS A 267 21.25 18.39 -13.14
CA LYS A 267 19.94 18.40 -13.83
C LYS A 267 18.75 18.51 -12.87
N VAL A 268 19.01 18.83 -11.60
CA VAL A 268 17.99 18.95 -10.57
C VAL A 268 18.13 20.32 -9.91
N GLU A 269 17.08 21.14 -10.02
CA GLU A 269 17.04 22.46 -9.40
C GLU A 269 16.64 22.35 -7.92
N LEU A 270 17.05 23.31 -7.08
CA LEU A 270 16.67 23.33 -5.65
C LEU A 270 15.14 23.30 -5.46
N ALA A 271 14.40 24.01 -6.32
CA ALA A 271 12.95 24.04 -6.29
C ALA A 271 12.33 22.65 -6.59
N GLU A 272 12.98 21.83 -7.41
CA GLU A 272 12.49 20.47 -7.70
C GLU A 272 12.56 19.58 -6.46
N TYR A 273 13.62 19.68 -5.66
CA TYR A 273 13.71 18.91 -4.41
C TYR A 273 12.58 19.27 -3.43
N GLU A 274 12.22 20.54 -3.33
CA GLU A 274 11.17 21.03 -2.42
C GLU A 274 9.75 20.54 -2.79
N GLU A 275 9.56 19.93 -3.97
CA GLU A 275 8.28 19.37 -4.40
C GLU A 275 8.00 17.97 -3.81
N TYR A 276 8.98 17.36 -3.13
CA TYR A 276 8.88 16.02 -2.56
C TYR A 276 8.70 16.07 -1.05
N ASP A 277 8.23 14.96 -0.47
CA ASP A 277 8.10 14.79 0.98
C ASP A 277 9.43 14.37 1.64
N HIS A 278 10.33 13.72 0.90
CA HIS A 278 11.68 13.34 1.36
C HIS A 278 12.65 13.14 0.19
N ILE A 279 13.91 13.51 0.40
CA ILE A 279 14.98 13.37 -0.59
C ILE A 279 16.05 12.40 -0.10
N PHE A 280 16.30 11.37 -0.89
CA PHE A 280 17.44 10.48 -0.77
C PHE A 280 18.51 10.86 -1.80
N VAL A 281 19.79 10.87 -1.39
CA VAL A 281 20.91 11.27 -2.25
C VAL A 281 22.02 10.22 -2.22
N ALA A 282 22.50 9.80 -3.39
CA ALA A 282 23.57 8.82 -3.55
C ALA A 282 25.00 9.38 -3.30
N SER A 283 25.12 10.37 -2.43
CA SER A 283 26.38 11.03 -2.06
C SER A 283 26.30 11.53 -0.62
N TYR A 284 27.33 11.26 0.18
CA TYR A 284 27.43 11.81 1.54
C TYR A 284 27.58 13.33 1.52
N SER A 285 28.59 13.83 0.80
CA SER A 285 28.93 15.26 0.81
C SER A 285 27.82 16.11 0.21
N TYR A 286 27.19 15.65 -0.88
CA TYR A 286 26.13 16.42 -1.51
C TYR A 286 24.83 16.37 -0.72
N ALA A 287 24.52 15.29 0.01
CA ALA A 287 23.36 15.27 0.90
C ALA A 287 23.48 16.35 1.99
N GLU A 288 24.65 16.45 2.62
CA GLU A 288 24.92 17.47 3.65
C GLU A 288 24.90 18.89 3.09
N GLU A 289 25.41 19.08 1.88
CA GLU A 289 25.37 20.36 1.17
C GLU A 289 23.94 20.76 0.79
N LEU A 290 23.18 19.82 0.25
CA LEU A 290 21.80 20.03 -0.21
C LEU A 290 20.88 20.35 0.97
N GLN A 291 21.00 19.63 2.10
CA GLN A 291 20.18 19.87 3.29
C GLN A 291 20.27 21.32 3.79
N LYS A 292 21.40 22.01 3.58
CA LYS A 292 21.57 23.42 3.97
C LYS A 292 20.85 24.39 3.03
N GLN A 293 20.46 23.94 1.84
CA GLN A 293 19.89 24.75 0.78
C GLN A 293 18.38 24.55 0.61
N VAL A 294 17.84 23.46 1.13
CA VAL A 294 16.41 23.11 1.03
C VAL A 294 15.79 22.84 2.40
N LYS A 295 14.48 23.01 2.51
CA LYS A 295 13.70 22.75 3.73
C LYS A 295 13.24 21.30 3.82
N VAL A 296 12.96 20.66 2.68
CA VAL A 296 12.64 19.24 2.63
C VAL A 296 13.73 18.40 3.32
N PRO A 297 13.37 17.36 4.08
CA PRO A 297 14.37 16.47 4.67
C PRO A 297 15.21 15.75 3.60
N VAL A 298 16.51 15.74 3.80
CA VAL A 298 17.50 15.11 2.93
C VAL A 298 18.27 14.05 3.73
N GLN A 299 18.32 12.83 3.20
CA GLN A 299 19.07 11.71 3.76
C GLN A 299 20.05 11.17 2.72
N THR A 300 21.27 10.81 3.16
CA THR A 300 22.16 10.02 2.30
C THR A 300 21.60 8.60 2.16
N LEU A 301 21.41 8.17 0.92
CA LEU A 301 21.08 6.80 0.58
C LEU A 301 21.92 6.43 -0.65
N LEU A 302 23.05 5.77 -0.42
CA LEU A 302 23.96 5.38 -1.49
C LEU A 302 23.33 4.34 -2.40
N GLN A 303 23.82 4.26 -3.64
CA GLN A 303 23.49 3.16 -4.53
C GLN A 303 23.86 1.78 -3.91
N CYS A 304 23.41 0.71 -4.53
CA CYS A 304 23.41 -0.63 -3.95
C CYS A 304 23.36 -1.70 -5.04
N THR A 305 23.64 -2.94 -4.66
CA THR A 305 23.65 -4.08 -5.57
C THR A 305 22.47 -5.03 -5.31
N ASP A 306 22.09 -5.82 -6.31
CA ASP A 306 21.22 -6.97 -6.12
C ASP A 306 22.07 -8.18 -5.72
N GLN A 307 22.07 -8.51 -4.43
CA GLN A 307 22.86 -9.60 -3.84
C GLN A 307 22.55 -10.98 -4.43
N ASN A 308 21.37 -11.16 -5.03
CA ASN A 308 20.98 -12.42 -5.67
C ASN A 308 21.45 -12.51 -7.12
N LEU A 309 21.90 -11.39 -7.70
CA LEU A 309 22.34 -11.32 -9.10
C LEU A 309 23.83 -11.01 -9.24
N PHE A 310 24.42 -10.25 -8.31
CA PHE A 310 25.84 -9.89 -8.32
C PHE A 310 26.54 -10.55 -7.14
N TYR A 311 27.26 -11.62 -7.46
CA TYR A 311 28.08 -12.40 -6.56
C TYR A 311 29.25 -13.00 -7.34
N PRO A 312 30.34 -13.44 -6.69
CA PRO A 312 31.45 -14.06 -7.39
C PRO A 312 31.00 -15.29 -8.17
N ASP A 313 31.01 -15.20 -9.50
CA ASP A 313 30.59 -16.26 -10.41
C ASP A 313 31.56 -16.34 -11.59
N LYS A 314 32.39 -17.40 -11.61
CA LYS A 314 33.28 -17.68 -12.72
C LYS A 314 32.77 -18.80 -13.62
N GLU A 315 31.57 -19.32 -13.34
CA GLU A 315 30.94 -20.37 -14.13
C GLU A 315 30.37 -19.76 -15.40
N GLY A 316 30.68 -20.32 -16.57
CA GLY A 316 30.19 -19.83 -17.87
C GLY A 316 31.27 -19.86 -18.94
N TYR A 317 30.86 -19.72 -20.19
CA TYR A 317 31.73 -19.85 -21.38
C TYR A 317 32.21 -18.51 -21.94
N GLU A 318 31.79 -17.39 -21.34
CA GLU A 318 32.13 -16.05 -21.80
C GLU A 318 33.64 -15.83 -21.68
N GLU A 319 34.28 -15.47 -22.79
CA GLU A 319 35.66 -15.01 -22.84
C GLU A 319 35.69 -13.51 -22.51
N VAL A 320 36.45 -13.16 -21.48
CA VAL A 320 36.51 -11.80 -20.95
C VAL A 320 37.96 -11.35 -20.97
N GLY A 321 38.23 -10.21 -21.58
CA GLY A 321 39.55 -9.61 -21.59
C GLY A 321 40.08 -9.31 -20.19
N GLU A 322 41.39 -9.13 -20.12
CA GLU A 322 42.09 -8.86 -18.87
C GLU A 322 41.65 -7.56 -18.22
N ILE A 323 41.47 -6.51 -19.03
CA ILE A 323 41.01 -5.19 -18.60
C ILE A 323 39.65 -4.92 -19.24
N LEU A 324 38.63 -4.68 -18.42
CA LEU A 324 37.24 -4.54 -18.85
C LEU A 324 36.71 -3.15 -18.52
N PHE A 325 35.92 -2.57 -19.43
CA PHE A 325 35.04 -1.43 -19.15
C PHE A 325 33.63 -1.74 -19.67
N VAL A 326 32.61 -1.55 -18.82
CA VAL A 326 31.21 -1.73 -19.19
C VAL A 326 30.44 -0.45 -18.95
N GLY A 327 29.96 0.19 -20.02
CA GLY A 327 29.14 1.40 -19.94
C GLY A 327 28.97 2.10 -21.27
N ASN A 328 27.82 2.73 -21.45
CA ASN A 328 27.51 3.52 -22.66
C ASN A 328 28.30 4.82 -22.65
N SER A 329 28.87 5.22 -23.79
CA SER A 329 29.60 6.48 -23.91
C SER A 329 28.67 7.70 -23.83
N ARG A 330 27.42 7.53 -24.26
CA ARG A 330 26.46 8.61 -24.56
C ARG A 330 27.10 9.72 -25.43
N LYS A 331 27.91 9.32 -26.42
CA LYS A 331 28.66 10.19 -27.33
C LYS A 331 29.75 11.02 -26.66
N VAL A 332 30.15 10.67 -25.44
CA VAL A 332 31.25 11.30 -24.70
C VAL A 332 32.39 10.30 -24.57
N TYR A 333 33.62 10.73 -24.89
CA TYR A 333 34.79 9.90 -24.69
C TYR A 333 35.15 9.87 -23.21
N ARG A 334 34.68 8.82 -22.52
CA ARG A 334 34.88 8.61 -21.08
C ARG A 334 36.37 8.67 -20.73
N GLN A 335 36.73 9.42 -19.70
CA GLN A 335 38.11 9.79 -19.42
C GLN A 335 39.01 8.56 -19.18
N ILE A 336 38.58 7.61 -18.35
CA ILE A 336 39.40 6.41 -18.07
C ILE A 336 39.61 5.52 -19.30
N VAL A 337 38.61 5.48 -20.19
CA VAL A 337 38.68 4.70 -21.44
C VAL A 337 39.63 5.40 -22.42
N LYS A 338 39.56 6.73 -22.52
CA LYS A 338 40.49 7.53 -23.30
C LYS A 338 41.93 7.36 -22.81
N ASP A 339 42.15 7.50 -21.51
CA ASP A 339 43.46 7.37 -20.90
C ASP A 339 44.07 5.99 -21.14
N ALA A 340 43.26 4.93 -20.98
CA ALA A 340 43.71 3.57 -21.22
C ALA A 340 44.08 3.30 -22.68
N VAL A 341 43.27 3.78 -23.64
CA VAL A 341 43.55 3.64 -25.08
C VAL A 341 44.82 4.40 -25.47
N GLU A 342 44.94 5.65 -25.05
CA GLU A 342 46.12 6.48 -25.35
C GLU A 342 47.40 5.96 -24.71
N ALA A 343 47.30 5.32 -23.55
CA ALA A 343 48.42 4.64 -22.89
C ALA A 343 48.75 3.26 -23.48
N GLY A 344 48.03 2.82 -24.53
CA GLY A 344 48.28 1.56 -25.23
C GLY A 344 47.80 0.31 -24.48
N LEU A 345 46.96 0.45 -23.46
CA LEU A 345 46.37 -0.68 -22.76
C LEU A 345 45.36 -1.38 -23.67
N LYS A 346 45.30 -2.71 -23.62
CA LYS A 346 44.33 -3.53 -24.38
C LYS A 346 43.08 -3.73 -23.55
N ILE A 347 42.18 -2.75 -23.59
CA ILE A 347 40.91 -2.81 -22.86
C ILE A 347 39.79 -3.38 -23.74
N ASP A 348 38.91 -4.17 -23.12
CA ASP A 348 37.66 -4.63 -23.72
C ASP A 348 36.54 -3.69 -23.27
N VAL A 349 35.91 -3.00 -24.24
CA VAL A 349 34.80 -2.08 -23.97
C VAL A 349 33.49 -2.72 -24.41
N TYR A 350 32.50 -2.67 -23.52
CA TYR A 350 31.11 -3.04 -23.82
C TYR A 350 30.15 -1.87 -23.54
N GLY A 351 29.27 -1.59 -24.50
CA GLY A 351 28.26 -0.53 -24.41
C GLY A 351 27.98 0.13 -25.75
N THR A 352 27.01 1.03 -25.80
CA THR A 352 26.58 1.71 -27.03
C THR A 352 27.28 3.06 -27.24
N ASN A 353 27.27 3.52 -28.49
CA ASN A 353 27.76 4.83 -28.95
C ASN A 353 29.29 5.00 -28.90
N TRP A 354 30.04 3.91 -29.00
CA TRP A 354 31.51 3.93 -28.93
C TRP A 354 32.19 3.95 -30.30
N GLU A 355 31.47 3.64 -31.36
CA GLU A 355 32.00 3.27 -32.68
C GLU A 355 32.83 4.39 -33.32
N LYS A 356 32.51 5.65 -33.00
CA LYS A 356 33.23 6.84 -33.49
C LYS A 356 34.31 7.37 -32.53
N LEU A 357 34.38 6.81 -31.32
CA LEU A 357 35.27 7.27 -30.25
C LEU A 357 36.44 6.32 -30.04
N LEU A 358 36.27 5.03 -30.31
CA LEU A 358 37.29 4.01 -30.11
C LEU A 358 38.01 3.63 -31.41
N PRO A 359 39.33 3.38 -31.35
CA PRO A 359 40.02 2.66 -32.41
C PRO A 359 39.45 1.25 -32.61
N SER A 360 39.70 0.67 -33.79
CA SER A 360 39.28 -0.70 -34.10
C SER A 360 39.87 -1.71 -33.11
N GLY A 361 39.04 -2.68 -32.67
CA GLY A 361 39.45 -3.79 -31.80
C GLY A 361 39.18 -3.61 -30.30
N TYR A 362 38.85 -2.39 -29.86
CA TYR A 362 38.53 -2.08 -28.45
C TYR A 362 37.06 -2.36 -28.09
N LEU A 363 36.12 -2.06 -28.97
CA LEU A 363 34.70 -2.35 -28.77
C LEU A 363 34.44 -3.84 -29.01
N LYS A 364 34.00 -4.56 -27.98
CA LYS A 364 33.72 -6.02 -28.04
C LYS A 364 32.24 -6.36 -28.20
N GLY A 365 31.37 -5.43 -27.84
CA GLY A 365 29.93 -5.58 -28.00
C GLY A 365 29.18 -4.37 -27.49
N GLU A 366 27.94 -4.22 -27.92
CA GLU A 366 27.10 -3.08 -27.54
C GLU A 366 26.31 -3.32 -26.25
N TYR A 367 26.16 -4.58 -25.83
CA TYR A 367 25.31 -4.98 -24.73
C TYR A 367 25.81 -6.26 -24.06
N ILE A 368 25.67 -6.32 -22.72
CA ILE A 368 25.82 -7.53 -21.92
C ILE A 368 24.50 -7.73 -21.15
N PRO A 369 23.82 -8.88 -21.27
CA PRO A 369 22.64 -9.17 -20.48
C PRO A 369 22.91 -9.06 -18.97
N ASN A 370 22.02 -8.41 -18.24
CA ASN A 370 22.21 -8.12 -16.81
C ASN A 370 22.37 -9.42 -15.99
N GLU A 371 21.61 -10.46 -16.34
CA GLU A 371 21.66 -11.82 -15.80
C GLU A 371 23.03 -12.52 -15.91
N ILE A 372 23.92 -12.09 -16.81
CA ILE A 372 25.27 -12.69 -16.94
C ILE A 372 26.40 -11.68 -16.65
N LEU A 373 26.09 -10.41 -16.39
CA LEU A 373 27.08 -9.35 -16.19
C LEU A 373 28.04 -9.64 -15.03
N ARG A 374 27.55 -10.29 -13.96
CA ARG A 374 28.42 -10.73 -12.84
C ARG A 374 29.61 -11.58 -13.29
N ARG A 375 29.45 -12.40 -14.34
CA ARG A 375 30.50 -13.29 -14.84
C ARG A 375 31.61 -12.49 -15.50
N TYR A 376 31.26 -11.42 -16.21
CA TYR A 376 32.24 -10.50 -16.77
C TYR A 376 33.07 -9.83 -15.67
N TYR A 377 32.39 -9.34 -14.62
CA TYR A 377 33.07 -8.73 -13.48
C TYR A 377 33.94 -9.72 -12.70
N SER A 378 33.47 -10.94 -12.46
CA SER A 378 34.22 -11.97 -11.73
C SER A 378 35.38 -12.58 -12.52
N LYS A 379 35.32 -12.59 -13.87
CA LYS A 379 36.36 -13.19 -14.74
C LYS A 379 37.46 -12.20 -15.13
N CYS A 380 37.13 -10.93 -15.33
CA CYS A 380 38.14 -9.92 -15.69
C CYS A 380 39.26 -9.85 -14.64
N SER A 381 40.44 -9.36 -15.04
CA SER A 381 41.53 -9.11 -14.08
C SER A 381 41.42 -7.76 -13.43
N VAL A 382 41.05 -6.75 -14.20
CA VAL A 382 40.83 -5.38 -13.78
C VAL A 382 39.56 -4.85 -14.45
N LEU A 383 38.64 -4.31 -13.65
CA LEU A 383 37.50 -3.55 -14.12
C LEU A 383 37.80 -2.05 -13.97
N LEU A 384 37.67 -1.31 -15.06
CA LEU A 384 37.77 0.14 -15.08
C LEU A 384 36.39 0.76 -14.80
N ASN A 385 36.38 1.76 -13.93
CA ASN A 385 35.21 2.56 -13.59
C ASN A 385 35.52 4.06 -13.73
N ASP A 386 34.51 4.82 -14.12
CA ASP A 386 34.56 6.28 -14.05
C ASP A 386 33.18 6.87 -13.73
N HIS A 387 33.19 8.16 -13.39
CA HIS A 387 32.00 8.95 -13.12
C HIS A 387 31.82 10.06 -14.16
N TRP A 388 30.59 10.54 -14.31
CA TRP A 388 30.36 11.82 -14.97
C TRP A 388 31.01 12.93 -14.14
N ASP A 389 31.51 14.00 -14.78
CA ASP A 389 32.26 15.06 -14.08
C ASP A 389 31.50 15.64 -12.88
N THR A 390 30.22 15.98 -13.08
CA THR A 390 29.36 16.53 -12.02
C THR A 390 29.08 15.52 -10.90
N MET A 391 29.04 14.22 -11.23
CA MET A 391 28.93 13.16 -10.23
C MET A 391 30.22 13.02 -9.43
N ARG A 392 31.37 13.04 -10.09
CA ARG A 392 32.70 12.99 -9.45
C ARG A 392 32.90 14.17 -8.50
N GLU A 393 32.63 15.38 -8.97
CA GLU A 393 32.76 16.62 -8.21
C GLU A 393 31.88 16.62 -6.95
N LYS A 394 30.65 16.11 -7.05
CA LYS A 394 29.67 16.09 -5.96
C LYS A 394 29.65 14.77 -5.16
N GLY A 395 30.57 13.84 -5.40
CA GLY A 395 30.68 12.60 -4.61
C GLY A 395 29.59 11.55 -4.84
N PHE A 396 28.96 11.53 -6.02
CA PHE A 396 27.97 10.51 -6.39
C PHE A 396 28.65 9.21 -6.84
N ILE A 397 28.72 8.24 -5.92
CA ILE A 397 29.31 6.92 -6.18
C ILE A 397 28.41 6.16 -7.16
N SER A 398 28.97 5.73 -8.29
CA SER A 398 28.25 5.01 -9.35
C SER A 398 27.89 3.57 -8.96
N ASN A 399 26.78 3.06 -9.50
CA ASN A 399 26.32 1.69 -9.21
C ASN A 399 27.34 0.61 -9.57
N ARG A 400 28.12 0.82 -10.64
CA ARG A 400 29.10 -0.14 -11.14
C ARG A 400 30.09 -0.56 -10.06
N LEU A 401 30.48 0.35 -9.18
CA LEU A 401 31.38 0.05 -8.08
C LEU A 401 30.76 -0.97 -7.11
N PHE A 402 29.48 -0.84 -6.79
CA PHE A 402 28.77 -1.79 -5.92
C PHE A 402 28.62 -3.16 -6.58
N ASP A 403 28.14 -3.21 -7.83
CA ASP A 403 27.96 -4.47 -8.56
C ASP A 403 29.29 -5.21 -8.75
N ALA A 404 30.34 -4.49 -9.14
CA ALA A 404 31.66 -5.07 -9.36
C ALA A 404 32.31 -5.54 -8.06
N ALA A 405 32.20 -4.76 -6.98
CA ALA A 405 32.73 -5.15 -5.68
C ALA A 405 32.00 -6.40 -5.16
N ALA A 406 30.67 -6.46 -5.32
CA ALA A 406 29.87 -7.63 -4.97
C ALA A 406 30.25 -8.90 -5.75
N CYS A 407 30.81 -8.75 -6.95
CA CYS A 407 31.34 -9.84 -7.79
C CYS A 407 32.80 -10.21 -7.48
N GLY A 408 33.47 -9.52 -6.55
CA GLY A 408 34.88 -9.74 -6.20
C GLY A 408 35.87 -9.25 -7.26
N ALA A 409 35.49 -8.27 -8.08
CA ALA A 409 36.36 -7.71 -9.11
C ALA A 409 37.52 -6.90 -8.51
N THR A 410 38.67 -6.86 -9.20
CA THR A 410 39.68 -5.82 -8.96
C THR A 410 39.24 -4.56 -9.67
N ILE A 411 39.06 -3.44 -8.97
CA ILE A 411 38.48 -2.23 -9.55
C ILE A 411 39.50 -1.09 -9.53
N ILE A 412 39.62 -0.40 -10.65
CA ILE A 412 40.31 0.90 -10.75
C ILE A 412 39.28 1.96 -11.12
N SER A 413 39.21 3.04 -10.34
CA SER A 413 38.30 4.17 -10.58
C SER A 413 39.05 5.49 -10.70
N ASP A 414 38.40 6.49 -11.28
CA ASP A 414 38.73 7.89 -10.99
C ASP A 414 38.54 8.21 -9.49
N LYS A 415 39.27 9.21 -8.99
CA LYS A 415 39.17 9.65 -7.60
C LYS A 415 37.85 10.37 -7.34
N ILE A 416 37.13 9.95 -6.30
CA ILE A 416 35.85 10.54 -5.90
C ILE A 416 35.71 10.56 -4.37
N ALA A 417 35.05 11.58 -3.83
CA ALA A 417 34.76 11.68 -2.40
C ALA A 417 33.82 10.56 -1.94
N GLY A 418 34.06 10.01 -0.74
CA GLY A 418 33.23 8.98 -0.12
C GLY A 418 33.58 7.53 -0.50
N LEU A 419 34.49 7.31 -1.46
CA LEU A 419 34.90 5.97 -1.90
C LEU A 419 35.48 5.14 -0.74
N GLU A 420 36.46 5.70 -0.02
CA GLU A 420 37.14 5.03 1.11
C GLU A 420 36.18 4.73 2.28
N LYS A 421 35.17 5.59 2.49
CA LYS A 421 34.15 5.37 3.53
C LYS A 421 33.31 4.12 3.29
N VAL A 422 33.15 3.72 2.02
CA VAL A 422 32.31 2.58 1.62
C VAL A 422 33.15 1.33 1.37
N PHE A 423 34.27 1.47 0.67
CA PHE A 423 35.07 0.34 0.18
C PHE A 423 36.43 0.20 0.87
N GLY A 424 36.77 1.08 1.82
CA GLY A 424 38.10 1.14 2.42
C GLY A 424 39.18 1.45 1.38
N ASP A 425 40.32 0.79 1.51
CA ASP A 425 41.46 0.88 0.61
C ASP A 425 41.40 -0.11 -0.58
N LYS A 426 40.27 -0.83 -0.73
CA LYS A 426 40.16 -1.97 -1.66
C LYS A 426 39.89 -1.60 -3.11
N ILE A 427 39.53 -0.35 -3.40
CA ILE A 427 39.37 0.15 -4.77
C ILE A 427 40.53 1.09 -5.08
N SER A 428 41.33 0.71 -6.08
CA SER A 428 42.45 1.54 -6.51
C SER A 428 41.95 2.75 -7.30
N THR A 429 42.64 3.87 -7.17
CA THR A 429 42.37 5.08 -7.95
C THR A 429 43.59 5.53 -8.71
N TYR A 430 43.39 6.18 -9.85
CA TYR A 430 44.48 6.75 -10.65
C TYR A 430 44.34 8.29 -10.71
N ASN A 431 45.47 8.99 -10.91
CA ASN A 431 45.48 10.46 -10.90
C ASN A 431 45.74 11.08 -12.28
N SER A 432 46.29 10.33 -13.22
CA SER A 432 46.63 10.82 -14.56
C SER A 432 46.77 9.69 -15.55
N ARG A 433 46.70 10.00 -16.85
CA ARG A 433 46.93 9.03 -17.93
C ARG A 433 48.25 8.30 -17.78
N GLU A 434 49.31 9.00 -17.39
CA GLU A 434 50.66 8.46 -17.23
C GLU A 434 50.76 7.45 -16.07
N ASP A 435 49.92 7.59 -15.05
CA ASP A 435 49.87 6.73 -13.86
C ASP A 435 49.05 5.45 -14.10
N LEU A 436 48.02 5.52 -14.97
CA LEU A 436 47.08 4.42 -15.18
C LEU A 436 47.74 3.07 -15.52
N PRO A 437 48.75 2.98 -16.43
CA PRO A 437 49.43 1.72 -16.71
C PRO A 437 50.11 1.11 -15.49
N THR A 438 50.73 1.92 -14.64
CA THR A 438 51.39 1.46 -13.42
C THR A 438 50.36 0.93 -12.41
N VAL A 439 49.23 1.62 -12.24
CA VAL A 439 48.15 1.15 -11.35
C VAL A 439 47.56 -0.16 -11.85
N VAL A 440 47.34 -0.29 -13.17
CA VAL A 440 46.86 -1.53 -13.80
C VAL A 440 47.85 -2.68 -13.57
N GLU A 441 49.13 -2.48 -13.87
CA GLU A 441 50.17 -3.51 -13.68
C GLU A 441 50.25 -3.97 -12.23
N ASN A 442 50.23 -3.04 -11.27
CA ASN A 442 50.20 -3.37 -9.84
C ASN A 442 48.98 -4.22 -9.47
N CYS A 443 47.79 -3.86 -9.99
CA CYS A 443 46.57 -4.61 -9.76
C CYS A 443 46.61 -6.02 -10.37
N LEU A 444 47.24 -6.19 -11.54
CA LEU A 444 47.42 -7.49 -12.19
C LEU A 444 48.38 -8.39 -11.39
N GLN A 445 49.50 -7.84 -10.93
CA GLN A 445 50.49 -8.57 -10.12
C GLN A 445 49.93 -9.01 -8.76
N GLN A 446 49.09 -8.18 -8.13
CA GLN A 446 48.49 -8.45 -6.81
C GLN A 446 47.19 -9.26 -6.90
N LYS A 447 46.70 -9.58 -8.10
CA LYS A 447 45.38 -10.23 -8.30
C LYS A 447 45.25 -11.53 -7.50
N SER A 448 46.28 -12.37 -7.51
CA SER A 448 46.31 -13.67 -6.83
C SER A 448 46.53 -13.56 -5.31
N GLN A 449 47.18 -12.49 -4.85
CA GLN A 449 47.49 -12.27 -3.43
C GLN A 449 46.27 -11.72 -2.67
N ASN A 450 45.44 -10.89 -3.33
CA ASN A 450 44.34 -10.17 -2.69
C ASN A 450 42.97 -10.87 -2.82
N VAL A 451 42.94 -12.16 -3.18
CA VAL A 451 41.66 -12.88 -3.42
C VAL A 451 40.79 -12.92 -2.16
N GLY A 452 41.38 -13.17 -0.99
CA GLY A 452 40.64 -13.20 0.28
C GLY A 452 39.95 -11.87 0.59
N GLU A 453 40.71 -10.77 0.54
CA GLU A 453 40.21 -9.42 0.83
C GLU A 453 39.08 -8.99 -0.13
N LYS A 454 39.18 -9.37 -1.41
CA LYS A 454 38.13 -9.09 -2.40
C LYS A 454 36.85 -9.85 -2.12
N LEU A 455 36.95 -11.10 -1.67
CA LEU A 455 35.79 -11.90 -1.29
C LEU A 455 35.15 -11.38 0.00
N GLU A 456 35.95 -10.86 0.93
CA GLU A 456 35.46 -10.16 2.13
C GLU A 456 34.70 -8.89 1.77
N LEU A 457 35.28 -8.03 0.91
CA LEU A 457 34.57 -6.84 0.40
C LEU A 457 33.29 -7.23 -0.32
N ALA A 458 33.35 -8.25 -1.19
CA ALA A 458 32.18 -8.73 -1.93
C ALA A 458 31.06 -9.17 -0.99
N LYS A 459 31.40 -9.91 0.07
CA LYS A 459 30.45 -10.31 1.12
C LYS A 459 29.89 -9.08 1.84
N TYR A 460 30.75 -8.15 2.27
CA TYR A 460 30.34 -6.93 2.96
C TYR A 460 29.35 -6.10 2.12
N ILE A 461 29.63 -5.90 0.83
CA ILE A 461 28.75 -5.15 -0.07
C ILE A 461 27.41 -5.84 -0.24
N ARG A 462 27.38 -7.17 -0.42
CA ARG A 462 26.12 -7.93 -0.51
C ARG A 462 25.30 -7.87 0.78
N GLU A 463 25.94 -7.82 1.95
CA GLU A 463 25.23 -7.81 3.24
C GLU A 463 24.75 -6.40 3.66
N ASN A 464 25.48 -5.34 3.29
CA ASN A 464 25.28 -3.99 3.83
C ASN A 464 24.86 -2.95 2.77
N HIS A 465 25.11 -3.22 1.49
CA HIS A 465 24.78 -2.33 0.38
C HIS A 465 23.89 -3.03 -0.64
N SER A 466 22.81 -3.66 -0.14
CA SER A 466 21.82 -4.34 -0.96
C SER A 466 20.49 -3.61 -1.04
N PHE A 467 19.66 -3.98 -2.02
CA PHE A 467 18.30 -3.46 -2.13
C PHE A 467 17.42 -3.77 -0.92
N GLU A 468 17.65 -4.88 -0.22
CA GLU A 468 16.94 -5.20 1.02
C GLU A 468 17.15 -4.09 2.07
N LYS A 469 18.41 -3.66 2.25
CA LYS A 469 18.76 -2.58 3.18
C LYS A 469 18.14 -1.25 2.74
N ARG A 470 18.25 -0.90 1.45
CA ARG A 470 17.71 0.36 0.91
C ARG A 470 16.20 0.43 0.99
N VAL A 471 15.51 -0.65 0.66
CA VAL A 471 14.05 -0.74 0.77
C VAL A 471 13.62 -0.64 2.22
N GLY A 472 14.35 -1.25 3.17
CA GLY A 472 14.08 -1.07 4.60
C GLY A 472 14.17 0.39 5.06
N GLU A 473 15.22 1.12 4.66
CA GLU A 473 15.38 2.54 4.98
C GLU A 473 14.27 3.41 4.36
N ILE A 474 13.92 3.14 3.09
CA ILE A 474 12.84 3.85 2.39
C ILE A 474 11.49 3.55 3.04
N LEU A 475 11.21 2.29 3.40
CA LEU A 475 9.95 1.90 4.02
C LEU A 475 9.76 2.55 5.39
N GLY A 476 10.80 2.61 6.24
CA GLY A 476 10.73 3.33 7.51
C GLY A 476 10.43 4.83 7.32
N THR A 477 10.90 5.42 6.22
CA THR A 477 10.55 6.81 5.86
C THR A 477 9.09 6.93 5.41
N ILE A 478 8.60 5.99 4.59
CA ILE A 478 7.19 5.94 4.16
C ILE A 478 6.27 5.84 5.37
N GLU A 479 6.56 4.92 6.30
CA GLU A 479 5.75 4.67 7.50
C GLU A 479 5.64 5.92 8.36
N LYS A 480 6.78 6.58 8.64
CA LYS A 480 6.81 7.84 9.39
C LYS A 480 5.96 8.94 8.71
N LEU A 481 6.12 9.14 7.41
CA LEU A 481 5.37 10.16 6.67
C LEU A 481 3.86 9.85 6.63
N ASN A 482 3.50 8.57 6.54
CA ASN A 482 2.11 8.13 6.55
C ASN A 482 1.47 8.41 7.91
N GLU A 483 2.16 8.14 9.02
CA GLU A 483 1.70 8.47 10.38
C GLU A 483 1.47 9.98 10.54
N GLU A 484 2.42 10.81 10.10
CA GLU A 484 2.30 12.27 10.15
C GLU A 484 1.10 12.79 9.33
N LYS A 485 0.90 12.28 8.10
CA LYS A 485 -0.25 12.64 7.26
C LYS A 485 -1.58 12.20 7.87
N MET A 486 -1.62 11.07 8.56
CA MET A 486 -2.83 10.58 9.21
C MET A 486 -3.16 11.38 10.47
N LEU A 487 -2.19 11.68 11.33
CA LEU A 487 -2.38 12.51 12.53
C LEU A 487 -2.84 13.95 12.18
N GLY A 488 -2.28 14.53 11.11
CA GLY A 488 -2.68 15.85 10.62
C GLY A 488 -4.14 15.96 10.18
N LYS A 489 -4.82 14.84 9.87
CA LYS A 489 -6.25 14.80 9.53
C LYS A 489 -7.17 14.72 10.75
N PHE A 490 -6.66 14.42 11.95
CA PHE A 490 -7.44 14.37 13.20
C PHE A 490 -7.35 15.64 14.04
N ILE A 491 -6.41 16.55 13.73
CA ILE A 491 -6.16 17.81 14.47
C ILE A 491 -6.76 19.03 13.75
N LYS A 492 -7.32 18.86 12.54
CA LYS A 492 -8.16 19.84 11.85
C LYS A 492 -9.61 19.39 11.86
#